data_AF-X1SC94-F1
#
_entry.id   AF-X1SC94-F1
#
_cell.length_a   1.000
_cell.length_b   1.000
_cell.length_c   1.000
_cell.angle_alpha   90.00
_cell.angle_beta   90.00
_cell.angle_gamma   90.00
#
_symmetry.space_group_name_H-M   'P 1'
#
loop_
_entity.id
_entity.type
_entity.pdbx_description
1 polymer ?
#
loop_
_entity_poly.entity_id
_entity_poly.type
_entity_poly.pdbx_seq_one_letter_code
_entity_poly.pdbx_strand_id
1 'polypeptide(L)'
;LQRQADNREIPARYAKEEHAYRVAWRIIKDWVEAQMSLLETEMVRMEQIFLPYIITPGGQTVYQVMAEKHFLLGPGEGGKGE
;
A
#
# COMPACT_ATOMS: atom_id res chain seq x y z
N LEU A 1 5.84 -18.30 -17.09
CA LEU A 1 7.31 -18.12 -17.02
C LEU A 1 8.06 -19.41 -17.32
N GLN A 2 7.83 -20.53 -16.63
CA GLN A 2 8.58 -21.78 -16.89
C GLN A 2 8.46 -22.26 -18.34
N ARG A 3 7.23 -22.34 -18.87
CA ARG A 3 6.97 -22.67 -20.29
C ARG A 3 7.68 -21.73 -21.28
N GLN A 4 7.82 -20.45 -20.94
CA GLN A 4 8.48 -19.45 -21.79
C GLN A 4 10.01 -19.60 -21.75
N ALA A 5 10.56 -20.03 -20.60
CA ALA A 5 11.97 -20.40 -20.51
C ALA A 5 12.27 -21.68 -21.31
N ASP A 6 11.36 -22.65 -21.27
CA ASP A 6 11.48 -23.91 -22.03
C ASP A 6 11.42 -23.64 -23.55
N ASN A 7 10.57 -22.69 -23.98
CA ASN A 7 10.49 -22.18 -25.35
C ASN A 7 11.67 -21.25 -25.75
N ARG A 8 12.63 -21.00 -24.85
CA ARG A 8 13.77 -20.07 -25.03
C ARG A 8 13.38 -18.61 -25.31
N GLU A 9 12.15 -18.21 -24.96
CA GLU A 9 11.67 -16.83 -25.07
C GLU A 9 12.30 -15.93 -24.00
N ILE A 10 12.63 -16.50 -22.83
CA ILE A 10 13.29 -15.82 -21.72
C ILE A 10 14.42 -16.67 -21.14
N PRO A 11 15.52 -16.06 -20.64
CA PRO A 11 16.53 -16.78 -19.88
C PRO A 11 15.93 -17.50 -18.66
N ALA A 12 16.29 -18.78 -18.47
CA ALA A 12 15.76 -19.62 -17.39
C ALA A 12 15.96 -19.04 -15.98
N ARG A 13 16.97 -18.18 -15.78
CA ARG A 13 17.20 -17.46 -14.52
C ARG A 13 16.02 -16.59 -14.09
N TYR A 14 15.21 -16.11 -15.03
CA TYR A 14 14.06 -15.24 -14.75
C TYR A 14 12.78 -16.04 -14.46
N ALA A 15 12.72 -17.31 -14.85
CA ALA A 15 11.60 -18.19 -14.55
C ALA A 15 11.70 -18.86 -13.17
N LYS A 16 12.81 -18.68 -12.45
CA LYS A 16 13.01 -19.22 -11.11
C LYS A 16 12.13 -18.50 -10.08
N GLU A 17 11.51 -19.27 -9.20
CA GLU A 17 10.68 -18.76 -8.11
C GLU A 17 11.43 -17.78 -7.20
N GLU A 18 12.69 -18.09 -6.84
CA GLU A 18 13.52 -17.15 -6.07
C GLU A 18 13.72 -15.79 -6.76
N HIS A 19 13.79 -15.78 -8.10
CA HIS A 19 13.89 -14.52 -8.83
C HIS A 19 12.60 -13.72 -8.71
N ALA A 20 11.44 -14.38 -8.86
CA ALA A 20 10.14 -13.76 -8.65
C ALA A 20 10.02 -13.16 -7.24
N TYR A 21 10.43 -13.90 -6.19
CA TYR A 21 10.45 -13.38 -4.82
C TYR A 21 11.36 -12.15 -4.66
N ARG A 22 12.58 -12.18 -5.19
CA ARG A 22 13.50 -11.03 -5.14
C ARG A 22 12.93 -9.81 -5.88
N VAL A 23 12.26 -10.02 -7.01
CA VAL A 23 11.60 -8.94 -7.76
C VAL A 23 10.42 -8.38 -6.98
N ALA A 24 9.56 -9.22 -6.41
CA ALA A 24 8.44 -8.79 -5.58
C ALA A 24 8.91 -7.94 -4.39
N TRP A 25 9.94 -8.38 -3.68
CA TRP A 25 10.54 -7.60 -2.58
C TRP A 25 11.16 -6.29 -3.04
N ARG A 26 11.80 -6.26 -4.22
CA ARG A 26 12.32 -5.01 -4.79
C ARG A 26 11.19 -4.01 -5.06
N ILE A 27 10.09 -4.47 -5.65
CA ILE A 27 8.92 -3.62 -5.92
C ILE A 27 8.38 -3.02 -4.63
N ILE A 28 8.23 -3.83 -3.57
CA ILE A 28 7.75 -3.34 -2.27
C ILE A 28 8.72 -2.31 -1.70
N LYS A 29 10.02 -2.60 -1.72
CA LYS A 29 11.06 -1.66 -1.26
C LYS A 29 11.01 -0.34 -2.02
N ASP A 30 11.00 -0.39 -3.35
CA ASP A 30 11.01 0.80 -4.20
C ASP A 30 9.74 1.64 -3.99
N TRP A 31 8.59 0.99 -3.77
CA TRP A 31 7.34 1.67 -3.41
C TRP A 31 7.43 2.38 -2.06
N VAL A 32 7.96 1.71 -1.03
CA VAL A 32 8.17 2.32 0.30
C VAL A 32 9.15 3.48 0.22
N GLU A 33 10.26 3.32 -0.50
CA GLU A 33 11.24 4.40 -0.68
C GLU A 33 10.63 5.62 -1.37
N ALA A 34 9.81 5.43 -2.41
CA ALA A 34 9.10 6.52 -3.06
C ALA A 34 8.13 7.26 -2.10
N GLN A 35 7.42 6.53 -1.23
CA GLN A 35 6.56 7.14 -0.20
C GLN A 35 7.37 7.92 0.84
N MET A 36 8.54 7.42 1.25
CA MET A 36 9.45 8.12 2.15
C MET A 36 10.03 9.39 1.50
N SER A 37 10.38 9.35 0.22
CA SER A 37 10.84 10.56 -0.49
C SER A 37 9.77 11.65 -0.54
N LEU A 38 8.48 11.29 -0.70
CA LEU A 38 7.38 12.26 -0.64
C LEU A 38 7.16 12.87 0.76
N LEU A 39 7.46 12.09 1.80
CA LEU A 39 7.46 12.56 3.18
C LEU A 39 8.61 13.53 3.43
N GLU A 40 9.82 13.19 2.95
CA GLU A 40 11.03 14.01 3.08
C GLU A 40 10.94 15.34 2.33
N THR A 41 10.20 15.41 1.22
CA THR A 41 9.93 16.66 0.51
C THR A 41 8.84 17.53 1.15
N GLU A 42 8.33 17.14 2.32
CA GLU A 42 7.20 17.78 3.04
C GLU A 42 5.91 17.89 2.21
N MET A 43 5.82 17.20 1.06
CA MET A 43 4.66 17.25 0.18
C MET A 43 3.47 16.46 0.74
N VAL A 44 3.73 15.52 1.66
CA VAL A 44 2.74 14.69 2.35
C VAL A 44 3.16 14.56 3.80
N ARG A 45 2.21 14.64 4.73
CA ARG A 45 2.49 14.42 6.16
C ARG A 45 2.44 12.94 6.51
N MET A 46 3.20 12.52 7.53
CA MET A 46 3.25 11.14 8.03
C MET A 46 1.84 10.58 8.29
N GLU A 47 0.97 11.41 8.87
CA GLU A 47 -0.41 11.04 9.16
C GLU A 47 -1.18 10.68 7.89
N GLN A 48 -0.96 11.33 6.75
CA GLN A 48 -1.70 11.04 5.53
C GLN A 48 -1.35 9.66 4.93
N ILE A 49 -0.12 9.20 5.13
CA ILE A 49 0.35 7.89 4.65
C ILE A 49 -0.09 6.79 5.62
N PHE A 50 0.00 7.08 6.92
CA PHE A 50 -0.20 6.08 7.97
C PHE A 50 -1.59 6.08 8.60
N LEU A 51 -2.45 7.07 8.31
CA LEU A 51 -3.84 7.15 8.78
C LEU A 51 -4.59 5.82 8.63
N PRO A 52 -4.52 5.11 7.48
CA PRO A 52 -5.25 3.85 7.29
C PRO A 52 -4.85 2.76 8.30
N TYR A 53 -3.63 2.83 8.84
CA TYR A 53 -3.06 1.84 9.77
C TYR A 53 -3.20 2.23 11.25
N ILE A 54 -3.68 3.43 11.57
CA ILE A 54 -3.90 3.87 12.95
C ILE A 54 -4.98 2.98 13.58
N ILE A 55 -4.70 2.49 14.80
CA ILE A 55 -5.61 1.67 15.58
C ILE A 55 -6.60 2.58 16.31
N THR A 56 -7.89 2.33 16.09
CA THR A 56 -8.98 2.98 16.83
C THR A 56 -9.11 2.35 18.22
N PRO A 57 -9.80 3.02 19.17
CA PRO A 57 -10.08 2.43 20.49
C PRO A 57 -10.80 1.07 20.44
N GLY A 58 -11.49 0.76 19.33
CA GLY A 58 -12.15 -0.53 19.08
C GLY A 58 -11.22 -1.65 18.60
N GLY A 59 -9.90 -1.42 18.48
CA GLY A 59 -8.91 -2.40 18.05
C GLY A 59 -8.82 -2.61 16.53
N GLN A 60 -9.67 -1.94 15.76
CA GLN A 60 -9.64 -1.96 14.29
C GLN A 60 -8.82 -0.80 13.73
N THR A 61 -8.23 -0.96 12.55
CA THR A 61 -7.57 0.15 11.85
C THR A 61 -8.61 1.14 11.31
N VAL A 62 -8.23 2.41 11.15
CA VAL A 62 -9.11 3.42 10.50
C VAL A 62 -9.55 2.95 9.12
N TYR A 63 -8.68 2.29 8.36
CA TYR A 63 -9.04 1.70 7.07
C TYR A 63 -10.19 0.70 7.19
N GLN A 64 -10.13 -0.22 8.17
CA GLN A 64 -11.16 -1.23 8.36
C GLN A 64 -12.52 -0.58 8.65
N VAL A 65 -12.53 0.42 9.53
CA VAL A 65 -13.76 1.17 9.87
C VAL A 65 -14.31 1.89 8.64
N MET A 66 -13.47 2.49 7.80
CA MET A 66 -13.92 3.15 6.57
C MET A 66 -14.40 2.16 5.51
N ALA A 67 -13.70 1.03 5.35
CA ALA A 67 -14.05 -0.01 4.39
C ALA A 67 -15.40 -0.66 4.73
N GLU A 68 -15.68 -0.91 6.00
CA GLU A 68 -16.98 -1.40 6.48
C GLU A 68 -18.13 -0.42 6.14
N LYS A 69 -17.85 0.88 6.15
CA LYS A 69 -18.81 1.93 5.76
C LYS A 69 -18.82 2.20 4.26
N HIS A 70 -18.20 1.35 3.43
CA HIS A 70 -18.05 1.54 1.99
C HIS A 70 -17.44 2.90 1.60
N PHE A 71 -16.56 3.43 2.44
CA PHE A 71 -15.97 4.77 2.31
C PHE A 71 -17.00 5.91 2.21
N LEU A 72 -18.24 5.67 2.64
CA LEU A 72 -19.24 6.72 2.75
C LEU A 72 -18.85 7.66 3.88
N LEU A 73 -18.77 8.94 3.56
CA LEU A 73 -18.70 9.97 4.59
C LEU A 73 -20.00 9.90 5.39
N GLY A 74 -19.90 9.91 6.73
CA GLY A 74 -21.08 9.99 7.58
C GLY A 74 -21.90 11.24 7.22
N PRO A 75 -23.21 11.28 7.57
CA PRO A 75 -23.98 12.51 7.44
C PRO A 75 -23.20 13.61 8.15
N GLY A 76 -22.76 14.62 7.41
CA GLY A 76 -22.01 15.73 7.98
C GLY A 76 -22.93 16.45 8.95
N GLU A 77 -22.80 16.17 10.24
CA GLU A 77 -23.38 17.01 11.26
C GLU A 77 -22.60 18.32 11.22
N GLY A 78 -23.12 19.27 10.44
CA GLY A 78 -22.70 20.65 10.56
C GLY A 78 -22.89 21.04 12.01
N GLY A 79 -21.79 21.18 12.74
CA GLY A 79 -21.81 21.65 14.11
C GLY A 79 -22.65 22.90 14.15
N LYS A 80 -23.80 22.83 14.82
CA LYS A 80 -24.49 24.04 15.27
C LYS A 80 -23.50 24.72 16.19
N GLY A 81 -22.86 25.77 15.67
CA GLY A 81 -22.18 26.74 16.50
C GLY A 81 -23.23 27.33 17.44
N GLU A 82 -23.09 27.01 18.72
CA GLU A 82 -23.45 27.89 19.83
C GLU A 82 -22.15 28.38 20.46
#